data_AF-A0AAE0FNB4-F1
#
_entry.id   AF-A0AAE0FNB4-F1
#
_cell.length_a   1.000
_cell.length_b   1.000
_cell.length_c   1.000
_cell.angle_alpha   90.00
_cell.angle_beta   90.00
_cell.angle_gamma   90.00
#
_symmetry.space_group_name_H-M   'P 1'
#
loop_
_entity.id
_entity.type
_entity.pdbx_description
1 polymer ?
#
loop_
_entity_poly.entity_id
_entity_poly.type
_entity_poly.pdbx_seq_one_letter_code
_entity_poly.pdbx_strand_id
1 'polypeptide(L)'
;MDLRQKQIDAVVKMLNLNSPAVTTSTEEEDFKVLVLDPFTRDIIAPLLKVNELRKYGITLHLMLGADRQPISDVPAIYFVAQTEQNVKRIALDVSVPLYDTFHLNFSSPLPRPSLEELASECVKTDSISRVNKVYDQYLGFVSLEKGLFSLAQPRSYVKLNDPAAKDTDVEQAVAGMVEGIFSVLVSLGVVPIIRCPKGGAAEMVASELEKRLRDHLVTRNNLFTEASQAGGSFQRPLLCLFDRNFELAVAVQHGWTYQPLVHEMIGLNLNRVTVK
;
A
#
# COMPACT_ATOMS: atom_id res chain seq x y z
N MET A 1 6.09 13.43 13.32
CA MET A 1 5.73 12.06 12.87
C MET A 1 6.39 11.84 11.53
N ASP A 2 7.28 10.85 11.42
CA ASP A 2 7.94 10.51 10.15
C ASP A 2 7.16 9.36 9.49
N LEU A 3 6.27 9.70 8.57
CA LEU A 3 5.41 8.73 7.88
C LEU A 3 6.23 7.75 7.05
N ARG A 4 7.27 8.25 6.39
CA ARG A 4 8.15 7.45 5.53
C ARG A 4 8.87 6.39 6.34
N GLN A 5 9.42 6.75 7.51
CA GLN A 5 10.07 5.77 8.39
C GLN A 5 9.07 4.71 8.88
N LYS A 6 7.86 5.11 9.30
CA LYS A 6 6.82 4.16 9.72
C LYS A 6 6.43 3.18 8.61
N GLN A 7 6.35 3.66 7.37
CA GLN A 7 6.11 2.81 6.22
C GLN A 7 7.28 1.85 5.95
N ILE A 8 8.53 2.32 6.05
CA ILE A 8 9.72 1.47 5.94
C ILE A 8 9.69 0.35 6.99
N ASP A 9 9.41 0.69 8.25
CA ASP A 9 9.36 -0.28 9.35
C ASP A 9 8.31 -1.38 9.09
N ALA A 10 7.13 -1.00 8.57
CA ALA A 10 6.08 -1.94 8.19
C ALA A 10 6.48 -2.84 7.01
N VAL A 11 7.11 -2.27 5.97
CA VAL A 11 7.65 -3.04 4.84
C VAL A 11 8.72 -4.02 5.33
N VAL A 12 9.64 -3.59 6.20
CA VAL A 12 10.69 -4.47 6.73
C VAL A 12 10.09 -5.61 7.56
N LYS A 13 9.06 -5.35 8.37
CA LYS A 13 8.31 -6.39 9.08
C LYS A 13 7.72 -7.43 8.11
N MET A 14 7.15 -6.97 6.99
CA MET A 14 6.65 -7.85 5.93
C MET A 14 7.77 -8.68 5.27
N LEU A 15 8.92 -8.07 4.95
CA LEU A 15 10.08 -8.77 4.37
C LEU A 15 10.68 -9.83 5.31
N ASN A 16 10.47 -9.66 6.62
CA ASN A 16 10.80 -10.64 7.67
C ASN A 16 9.64 -11.62 7.94
N LEU A 17 8.84 -11.95 6.92
CA LEU A 17 7.74 -12.92 6.97
C LEU A 17 6.67 -12.62 8.03
N ASN A 18 6.52 -11.34 8.38
CA ASN A 18 5.63 -10.84 9.43
C ASN A 18 5.92 -11.44 10.82
N SER A 19 7.12 -11.95 11.05
CA SER A 19 7.57 -12.43 12.35
C SER A 19 7.95 -11.25 13.26
N PRO A 20 7.69 -11.33 14.58
CA PRO A 20 8.25 -10.37 15.52
C PRO A 20 9.78 -10.45 15.43
N ALA A 21 10.46 -9.31 15.42
CA ALA A 21 11.92 -9.25 15.30
C ALA A 21 12.57 -9.96 16.50
N VAL A 22 12.82 -11.25 16.40
CA VAL A 22 13.68 -11.98 17.33
C VAL A 22 15.09 -11.86 16.79
N THR A 23 15.86 -10.97 17.40
CA THR A 23 17.31 -10.99 17.38
C THR A 23 17.80 -12.29 18.01
N THR A 24 17.83 -13.37 17.24
CA THR A 24 18.69 -14.52 17.53
C THR A 24 19.59 -14.74 16.33
N SER A 25 20.86 -14.48 16.58
CA SER A 25 22.02 -14.47 15.69
C SER A 25 22.42 -15.86 15.15
N THR A 26 21.45 -16.68 14.77
CA THR A 26 21.66 -18.06 14.29
C THR A 26 20.68 -18.52 13.21
N GLU A 27 19.74 -17.68 12.75
CA GLU A 27 18.96 -18.03 11.57
C GLU A 27 19.86 -17.83 10.35
N GLU A 28 20.14 -18.92 9.62
CA GLU A 28 20.65 -18.86 8.25
C GLU A 28 19.84 -17.79 7.51
N GLU A 29 20.51 -16.88 6.80
CA GLU A 29 19.81 -15.84 6.04
C GLU A 29 18.97 -16.53 4.95
N ASP A 30 17.72 -16.89 5.28
CA ASP A 30 16.83 -17.56 4.37
C ASP A 30 16.62 -16.65 3.17
N PHE A 31 17.15 -17.07 2.03
CA PHE A 31 16.95 -16.37 0.77
C PHE A 31 15.46 -16.38 0.46
N LYS A 32 14.97 -15.26 -0.07
CA LYS A 32 13.56 -15.01 -0.33
C LYS A 32 13.40 -14.34 -1.70
N VAL A 33 12.33 -14.69 -2.41
CA VAL A 33 11.91 -14.00 -3.63
C VAL A 33 10.82 -12.98 -3.30
N LEU A 34 10.94 -11.75 -3.77
CA LEU A 34 9.89 -10.73 -3.65
C LEU A 34 9.11 -10.62 -4.97
N VAL A 35 7.80 -10.82 -4.93
CA VAL A 35 6.91 -10.66 -6.08
C VAL A 35 6.06 -9.40 -5.89
N LEU A 36 6.11 -8.50 -6.87
CA LEU A 36 5.44 -7.20 -6.85
C LEU A 36 4.52 -7.02 -8.05
N ASP A 37 3.46 -6.25 -7.89
CA ASP A 37 2.71 -5.69 -9.03
C ASP A 37 3.20 -4.26 -9.35
N PRO A 38 2.71 -3.61 -10.43
CA PRO A 38 3.16 -2.26 -10.77
C PRO A 38 2.94 -1.22 -9.66
N PHE A 39 1.83 -1.30 -8.93
CA PHE A 39 1.48 -0.35 -7.88
C PHE A 39 2.37 -0.51 -6.65
N THR A 40 2.52 -1.73 -6.15
CA THR A 40 3.36 -2.07 -4.99
C THR A 40 4.85 -1.92 -5.27
N ARG A 41 5.30 -2.13 -6.52
CA ARG A 41 6.64 -1.72 -6.95
C ARG A 41 6.86 -0.23 -6.74
N ASP A 42 5.89 0.59 -7.10
CA ASP A 42 5.99 2.05 -6.97
C ASP A 42 5.92 2.49 -5.49
N ILE A 43 5.33 1.68 -4.61
CA ILE A 43 5.40 1.85 -3.14
C ILE A 43 6.81 1.53 -2.62
N ILE A 44 7.42 0.42 -3.03
CA ILE A 44 8.74 -0.02 -2.53
C ILE A 44 9.88 0.84 -3.07
N ALA A 45 9.81 1.26 -4.34
CA ALA A 45 10.89 1.95 -5.05
C ALA A 45 11.47 3.20 -4.35
N PRO A 46 10.66 4.10 -3.73
CA PRO A 46 11.19 5.24 -2.99
C PRO A 46 11.60 4.92 -1.53
N LEU A 47 11.25 3.74 -1.02
CA LEU A 47 11.48 3.35 0.38
C LEU A 47 12.80 2.61 0.55
N LEU A 48 13.05 1.60 -0.28
CA LEU A 48 14.19 0.68 -0.13
C LEU A 48 14.98 0.56 -1.43
N LYS A 49 16.31 0.70 -1.31
CA LYS A 49 17.24 0.41 -2.41
C LYS A 49 17.48 -1.10 -2.53
N VAL A 50 17.97 -1.53 -3.69
CA VAL A 50 18.28 -2.96 -3.95
C VAL A 50 19.27 -3.54 -2.94
N ASN A 51 20.25 -2.77 -2.51
CA ASN A 51 21.20 -3.20 -1.48
C ASN A 51 20.55 -3.35 -0.10
N GLU A 52 19.49 -2.60 0.21
CA GLU A 52 18.74 -2.73 1.47
C GLU A 52 17.82 -3.95 1.42
N LEU A 53 17.14 -4.21 0.30
CA LEU A 53 16.35 -5.43 0.11
C LEU A 53 17.20 -6.69 0.35
N ARG A 54 18.44 -6.71 -0.14
CA ARG A 54 19.38 -7.83 0.09
C ARG A 54 19.72 -8.05 1.57
N LYS A 55 19.78 -6.99 2.39
CA LYS A 55 20.02 -7.12 3.84
C LYS A 55 18.88 -7.83 4.57
N TYR A 56 17.70 -7.94 3.93
CA TYR A 56 16.53 -8.65 4.47
C TYR A 56 16.32 -10.01 3.78
N GLY A 57 17.36 -10.56 3.13
CA GLY A 57 17.32 -11.87 2.48
C GLY A 57 16.65 -11.87 1.09
N ILE A 58 16.29 -10.72 0.53
CA ILE A 58 15.67 -10.66 -0.81
C ILE A 58 16.73 -10.76 -1.89
N THR A 59 16.79 -11.91 -2.57
CA THR A 59 17.75 -12.18 -3.65
C THR A 59 17.25 -11.67 -4.99
N LEU A 60 15.96 -11.88 -5.26
CA LEU A 60 15.27 -11.51 -6.49
C LEU A 60 14.00 -10.72 -6.18
N HIS A 61 13.72 -9.71 -7.01
CA HIS A 61 12.41 -9.05 -7.03
C HIS A 61 11.85 -9.13 -8.46
N LEU A 62 10.65 -9.69 -8.60
CA LEU A 62 10.04 -10.05 -9.88
C LEU A 62 8.64 -9.43 -9.98
N MET A 63 8.21 -9.11 -11.21
CA MET A 63 6.86 -8.61 -11.45
C MET A 63 5.85 -9.76 -11.51
N LEU A 64 4.65 -9.57 -10.96
CA LEU A 64 3.57 -10.55 -10.92
C LEU A 64 3.12 -11.00 -12.32
N GLY A 65 3.06 -10.04 -13.25
CA GLY A 65 2.66 -10.27 -14.64
C GLY A 65 3.76 -10.81 -15.54
N ALA A 66 4.98 -11.02 -15.04
CA ALA A 66 6.06 -11.60 -15.84
C ALA A 66 6.02 -13.13 -15.81
N ASP A 67 6.56 -13.74 -16.86
CA ASP A 67 6.87 -15.18 -16.87
C ASP A 67 8.10 -15.41 -15.98
N ARG A 68 7.96 -16.35 -15.05
CA ARG A 68 8.97 -16.61 -14.00
C ARG A 68 9.36 -18.07 -14.04
N GLN A 69 10.65 -18.34 -13.85
CA GLN A 69 11.16 -19.69 -13.75
C GLN A 69 10.93 -20.22 -12.33
N PRO A 70 10.63 -21.52 -12.17
CA PRO A 70 10.51 -22.14 -10.86
C PRO A 70 11.81 -22.09 -10.05
N ILE A 71 11.68 -21.70 -8.78
CA ILE A 71 12.73 -21.69 -7.75
C ILE A 71 12.13 -22.38 -6.53
N SER A 72 11.94 -23.69 -6.63
CA SER A 72 11.10 -24.49 -5.73
C SER A 72 11.65 -24.69 -4.32
N ASP A 73 12.89 -24.28 -4.07
CA ASP A 73 13.61 -24.36 -2.79
C ASP A 73 13.56 -23.06 -1.98
N VAL A 74 12.97 -21.99 -2.52
CA VAL A 74 13.01 -20.66 -1.94
C VAL A 74 11.60 -20.16 -1.61
N PRO A 75 11.35 -19.60 -0.40
CA PRO A 75 10.10 -18.94 -0.06
C PRO A 75 9.88 -17.64 -0.86
N ALA A 76 8.63 -17.38 -1.22
CA ALA A 76 8.24 -16.18 -1.95
C ALA A 76 7.28 -15.28 -1.16
N ILE A 77 7.64 -14.00 -1.07
CA ILE A 77 6.82 -12.92 -0.51
C ILE A 77 6.12 -12.22 -1.66
N TYR A 78 4.80 -12.32 -1.71
CA TYR A 78 3.96 -11.55 -2.62
C TYR A 78 3.52 -10.29 -1.89
N PHE A 79 3.87 -9.12 -2.43
CA PHE A 79 3.30 -7.85 -2.01
C PHE A 79 2.58 -7.24 -3.21
N VAL A 80 1.24 -7.26 -3.19
CA VAL A 80 0.41 -6.92 -4.37
C VAL A 80 -0.83 -6.13 -3.97
N ALA A 81 -1.44 -5.44 -4.92
CA ALA A 81 -2.80 -4.92 -4.76
C ALA A 81 -3.83 -6.06 -4.79
N GLN A 82 -4.93 -5.84 -4.08
CA GLN A 82 -6.14 -6.66 -3.94
C GLN A 82 -7.04 -6.69 -5.18
N THR A 83 -6.47 -6.60 -6.40
CA THR A 83 -7.25 -6.64 -7.65
C THR A 83 -7.62 -8.08 -8.04
N GLU A 84 -8.77 -8.26 -8.69
CA GLU A 84 -9.18 -9.59 -9.18
C GLU A 84 -8.14 -10.24 -10.10
N GLN A 85 -7.47 -9.44 -10.94
CA GLN A 85 -6.42 -9.91 -11.83
C GLN A 85 -5.22 -10.49 -11.05
N ASN A 86 -4.80 -9.78 -10.00
CA ASN A 86 -3.70 -10.23 -9.15
C ASN A 86 -4.07 -11.51 -8.38
N VAL A 87 -5.30 -11.57 -7.84
CA VAL A 87 -5.79 -12.75 -7.11
C VAL A 87 -5.80 -13.99 -8.02
N LYS A 88 -6.33 -13.85 -9.24
CA LYS A 88 -6.33 -14.94 -10.23
C LYS A 88 -4.91 -15.36 -10.63
N ARG A 89 -4.00 -14.40 -10.83
CA ARG A 89 -2.61 -14.71 -11.14
C ARG A 89 -1.92 -15.45 -10.00
N ILE A 90 -2.15 -15.04 -8.76
CA ILE A 90 -1.61 -15.74 -7.58
C ILE A 90 -2.16 -17.17 -7.50
N ALA A 91 -3.46 -17.38 -7.71
CA ALA A 91 -4.06 -18.71 -7.72
C ALA A 91 -3.38 -19.64 -8.75
N LEU A 92 -3.07 -19.11 -9.94
CA LEU A 92 -2.32 -19.84 -10.96
C LEU A 92 -0.88 -20.14 -10.51
N ASP A 93 -0.18 -19.18 -9.91
CA ASP A 93 1.19 -19.38 -9.44
C ASP A 93 1.26 -20.43 -8.32
N VAL A 94 0.29 -20.44 -7.41
CA VAL A 94 0.19 -21.40 -6.30
C VAL A 94 -0.12 -22.82 -6.81
N SER A 95 -0.88 -22.93 -7.92
CA SER A 95 -1.23 -24.22 -8.51
C SER A 95 -0.01 -25.01 -9.05
N VAL A 96 1.10 -24.33 -9.30
CA VAL A 96 2.35 -24.92 -9.78
C VAL A 96 3.46 -24.78 -8.73
N PRO A 97 4.46 -25.67 -8.71
CA PRO A 97 5.58 -25.59 -7.75
C PRO A 97 6.60 -24.50 -8.10
N LEU A 98 6.15 -23.25 -8.26
CA LEU A 98 7.00 -22.12 -8.62
C LEU A 98 7.97 -21.75 -7.48
N TYR A 99 7.52 -21.88 -6.24
CA TYR A 99 8.28 -21.58 -5.02
C TYR A 99 7.97 -22.64 -3.95
N ASP A 100 8.80 -22.69 -2.90
CA ASP A 100 8.59 -23.60 -1.77
C ASP A 100 7.30 -23.24 -1.01
N THR A 101 7.26 -22.00 -0.51
CA THR A 101 6.11 -21.46 0.24
C THR A 101 5.74 -20.06 -0.23
N PHE A 102 4.46 -19.72 -0.09
CA PHE A 102 3.86 -18.47 -0.54
C PHE A 102 3.38 -17.66 0.65
N HIS A 103 3.96 -16.47 0.83
CA HIS A 103 3.56 -15.47 1.82
C HIS A 103 2.82 -14.33 1.12
N LEU A 104 1.50 -14.32 1.22
CA LEU A 104 0.65 -13.37 0.52
C LEU A 104 0.43 -12.12 1.37
N ASN A 105 0.77 -10.95 0.83
CA ASN A 105 0.62 -9.67 1.49
C ASN A 105 -0.10 -8.71 0.55
N PHE A 106 -1.31 -8.31 0.92
CA PHE A 106 -2.09 -7.35 0.14
C PHE A 106 -1.84 -5.94 0.65
N SER A 107 -1.68 -4.97 -0.26
CA SER A 107 -1.46 -3.55 0.09
C SER A 107 -2.62 -2.96 0.89
N SER A 108 -3.82 -3.49 0.68
CA SER A 108 -5.05 -3.09 1.35
C SER A 108 -5.92 -4.33 1.64
N PRO A 109 -6.94 -4.23 2.50
CA PRO A 109 -7.73 -5.39 2.91
C PRO A 109 -8.36 -6.16 1.75
N LEU A 110 -8.06 -7.45 1.66
CA LEU A 110 -8.67 -8.32 0.65
C LEU A 110 -10.16 -8.56 0.96
N PRO A 111 -11.09 -8.26 0.04
CA PRO A 111 -12.50 -8.56 0.26
C PRO A 111 -12.75 -10.05 0.47
N ARG A 112 -13.71 -10.38 1.34
CA ARG A 112 -14.05 -11.76 1.68
C ARG A 112 -14.36 -12.65 0.45
N PRO A 113 -15.13 -12.18 -0.56
CA PRO A 113 -15.38 -12.99 -1.75
C PRO A 113 -14.11 -13.33 -2.54
N SER A 114 -13.16 -12.40 -2.65
CA SER A 114 -11.90 -12.62 -3.35
C SER A 114 -10.98 -13.58 -2.60
N LEU A 115 -11.01 -13.56 -1.26
CA LEU A 115 -10.30 -14.55 -0.45
C LEU A 115 -10.89 -15.96 -0.61
N GLU A 116 -12.21 -16.06 -0.66
CA GLU A 116 -12.92 -17.32 -0.88
C GLU A 116 -12.68 -17.88 -2.28
N GLU A 117 -12.63 -17.02 -3.30
CA GLU A 117 -12.23 -17.39 -4.66
C GLU A 117 -10.81 -17.96 -4.69
N LEU A 118 -9.84 -17.25 -4.09
CA LEU A 118 -8.45 -17.71 -4.00
C LEU A 118 -8.34 -19.07 -3.30
N ALA A 119 -9.03 -19.24 -2.17
CA ALA A 119 -9.03 -20.48 -1.42
C ALA A 119 -9.65 -21.64 -2.22
N SER A 120 -10.77 -21.38 -2.90
CA SER A 120 -11.46 -22.36 -3.75
C SER A 120 -10.56 -22.87 -4.87
N GLU A 121 -9.87 -21.97 -5.57
CA GLU A 121 -8.92 -22.36 -6.62
C GLU A 121 -7.75 -23.18 -6.06
N CYS A 122 -7.17 -22.78 -4.92
CA CYS A 122 -6.07 -23.51 -4.30
C CYS A 122 -6.47 -24.93 -3.84
N VAL A 123 -7.72 -25.12 -3.41
CA VAL A 123 -8.28 -26.42 -3.04
C VAL A 123 -8.50 -27.30 -4.28
N LYS A 124 -9.02 -26.74 -5.38
CA LYS A 124 -9.21 -27.47 -6.64
C LYS A 124 -7.90 -28.04 -7.19
N THR A 125 -6.80 -27.35 -6.97
CA THR A 125 -5.46 -27.73 -7.45
C THR A 125 -4.60 -28.45 -6.40
N ASP A 126 -5.17 -28.81 -5.24
CA ASP A 126 -4.48 -29.46 -4.11
C ASP A 126 -3.17 -28.76 -3.71
N SER A 127 -3.20 -27.43 -3.69
CA SER A 127 -2.02 -26.58 -3.53
C SER A 127 -2.07 -25.68 -2.30
N ILE A 128 -3.13 -25.80 -1.49
CA ILE A 128 -3.37 -24.97 -0.30
C ILE A 128 -2.22 -25.05 0.72
N SER A 129 -1.54 -26.20 0.82
CA SER A 129 -0.41 -26.42 1.72
C SER A 129 0.80 -25.53 1.42
N ARG A 130 0.90 -24.97 0.20
CA ARG A 130 1.97 -24.04 -0.19
C ARG A 130 1.74 -22.62 0.32
N VAL A 131 0.50 -22.25 0.63
CA VAL A 131 0.17 -20.91 1.17
C VAL A 131 0.39 -20.92 2.67
N ASN A 132 1.44 -20.23 3.13
CA ASN A 132 1.81 -20.22 4.54
C ASN A 132 1.03 -19.18 5.33
N LYS A 133 0.99 -17.93 4.84
CA LYS A 133 0.28 -16.81 5.50
C LYS A 133 -0.35 -15.87 4.49
N VAL A 134 -1.44 -15.23 4.90
CA VAL A 134 -2.12 -14.16 4.18
C VAL A 134 -2.28 -12.95 5.11
N TYR A 135 -1.82 -11.78 4.68
CA TYR A 135 -1.88 -10.53 5.47
C TYR A 135 -2.44 -9.37 4.66
N ASP A 136 -3.20 -8.53 5.36
CA ASP A 136 -3.55 -7.17 4.91
C ASP A 136 -2.56 -6.19 5.53
N GLN A 137 -1.71 -5.55 4.71
CA GLN A 137 -0.60 -4.73 5.20
C GLN A 137 -0.95 -3.27 5.47
N TYR A 138 -2.05 -2.75 4.88
CA TYR A 138 -2.42 -1.33 4.96
C TYR A 138 -1.28 -0.38 4.54
N LEU A 139 -0.63 -0.70 3.42
CA LEU A 139 0.47 0.06 2.81
C LEU A 139 0.09 0.63 1.44
N GLY A 140 -1.20 0.82 1.15
CA GLY A 140 -1.74 1.31 -0.12
C GLY A 140 -1.49 2.79 -0.41
N PHE A 141 -0.27 3.29 -0.21
CA PHE A 141 0.15 4.66 -0.51
C PHE A 141 1.67 4.73 -0.74
N VAL A 142 2.14 5.77 -1.43
CA VAL A 142 3.56 5.99 -1.73
C VAL A 142 4.10 7.13 -0.88
N SER A 143 5.04 6.87 0.04
CA SER A 143 5.76 7.95 0.73
C SER A 143 6.99 8.40 -0.05
N LEU A 144 7.02 9.69 -0.40
CA LEU A 144 8.13 10.30 -1.14
C LEU A 144 9.13 10.95 -0.18
N GLU A 145 8.62 11.59 0.88
CA GLU A 145 9.41 12.26 1.92
C GLU A 145 8.80 12.01 3.30
N LYS A 146 9.44 12.52 4.37
CA LYS A 146 9.03 12.33 5.77
C LYS A 146 7.56 12.68 6.04
N GLY A 147 7.03 13.69 5.35
CA GLY A 147 5.65 14.17 5.49
C GLY A 147 4.88 14.29 4.17
N LEU A 148 5.41 13.74 3.08
CA LEU A 148 4.79 13.79 1.76
C LEU A 148 4.47 12.38 1.28
N PHE A 149 3.20 12.13 1.00
CA PHE A 149 2.73 10.89 0.40
C PHE A 149 1.81 11.16 -0.79
N SER A 150 1.63 10.13 -1.62
CA SER A 150 0.68 10.09 -2.72
C SER A 150 -0.14 8.81 -2.63
N LEU A 151 -1.42 8.88 -2.98
CA LEU A 151 -2.26 7.69 -3.14
C LEU A 151 -2.05 7.02 -4.50
N ALA A 152 -1.18 7.58 -5.35
CA ALA A 152 -0.88 7.12 -6.71
C ALA A 152 -2.16 6.86 -7.54
N GLN A 153 -3.15 7.74 -7.39
CA GLN A 153 -4.38 7.75 -8.18
C GLN A 153 -4.29 8.85 -9.27
N PRO A 154 -3.71 8.56 -10.44
CA PRO A 154 -3.56 9.55 -11.49
C PRO A 154 -4.92 10.01 -12.00
N ARG A 155 -4.99 11.28 -12.42
CA ARG A 155 -6.19 11.90 -13.00
C ARG A 155 -7.43 11.85 -12.10
N SER A 156 -7.25 11.74 -10.78
CA SER A 156 -8.35 11.76 -9.81
C SER A 156 -9.24 13.01 -9.95
N TYR A 157 -8.63 14.17 -10.17
CA TYR A 157 -9.37 15.42 -10.41
C TYR A 157 -10.31 15.31 -11.62
N VAL A 158 -9.85 14.70 -12.72
CA VAL A 158 -10.67 14.48 -13.91
C VAL A 158 -11.79 13.50 -13.58
N LYS A 159 -11.49 12.36 -12.96
CA LYS A 159 -12.51 11.35 -12.60
C LYS A 159 -13.63 11.91 -11.72
N LEU A 160 -13.33 12.87 -10.86
CA LEU A 160 -14.30 13.49 -9.95
C LEU A 160 -15.10 14.65 -10.56
N ASN A 161 -14.62 15.26 -11.66
CA ASN A 161 -15.22 16.48 -12.22
C ASN A 161 -15.62 16.33 -13.71
N ASP A 162 -15.36 15.18 -14.33
CA ASP A 162 -15.78 14.92 -15.71
C ASP A 162 -17.32 14.83 -15.77
N PRO A 163 -18.01 15.68 -16.55
CA PRO A 163 -19.46 15.62 -16.68
C PRO A 163 -19.98 14.29 -17.25
N ALA A 164 -19.12 13.50 -17.90
CA ALA A 164 -19.43 12.18 -18.41
C ALA A 164 -19.17 11.05 -17.38
N ALA A 165 -18.58 11.35 -16.23
CA ALA A 165 -18.35 10.36 -15.18
C ALA A 165 -19.68 9.88 -14.60
N LYS A 166 -19.80 8.57 -14.39
CA LYS A 166 -20.95 7.99 -13.69
C LYS A 166 -20.75 8.11 -12.19
N ASP A 167 -21.85 8.12 -11.45
CA ASP A 167 -21.81 8.09 -9.97
C ASP A 167 -20.93 6.94 -9.45
N THR A 168 -20.99 5.78 -10.09
CA THR A 168 -20.15 4.62 -9.76
C THR A 168 -18.65 4.87 -9.92
N ASP A 169 -18.26 5.67 -10.92
CA ASP A 169 -16.84 5.99 -11.16
C ASP A 169 -16.30 6.94 -10.06
N VAL A 170 -17.15 7.88 -9.65
CA VAL A 170 -16.87 8.82 -8.55
C VAL A 170 -16.78 8.06 -7.23
N GLU A 171 -17.75 7.18 -6.94
CA GLU A 171 -17.75 6.33 -5.74
C GLU A 171 -16.51 5.45 -5.65
N GLN A 172 -16.10 4.82 -6.76
CA GLN A 172 -14.87 4.02 -6.82
C GLN A 172 -13.61 4.86 -6.57
N ALA A 173 -13.54 6.06 -7.15
CA ALA A 173 -12.43 6.98 -6.91
C ALA A 173 -12.35 7.37 -5.43
N VAL A 174 -13.48 7.77 -4.83
CA VAL A 174 -13.60 8.12 -3.40
C VAL A 174 -13.22 6.93 -2.52
N ALA A 175 -13.72 5.72 -2.81
CA ALA A 175 -13.39 4.52 -2.05
C ALA A 175 -11.88 4.24 -2.03
N GLY A 176 -11.21 4.36 -3.18
CA GLY A 176 -9.76 4.21 -3.25
C GLY A 176 -8.99 5.32 -2.50
N MET A 177 -9.51 6.56 -2.47
CA MET A 177 -8.93 7.63 -1.65
C MET A 177 -9.06 7.32 -0.16
N VAL A 178 -10.24 6.88 0.28
CA VAL A 178 -10.52 6.49 1.66
C VAL A 178 -9.60 5.35 2.10
N GLU A 179 -9.43 4.33 1.27
CA GLU A 179 -8.56 3.19 1.54
C GLU A 179 -7.09 3.61 1.71
N GLY A 180 -6.59 4.46 0.81
CA GLY A 180 -5.24 4.99 0.88
C GLY A 180 -5.01 5.88 2.10
N ILE A 181 -5.93 6.80 2.40
CA ILE A 181 -5.84 7.65 3.61
C ILE A 181 -5.94 6.80 4.87
N PHE A 182 -6.84 5.81 4.91
CA PHE A 182 -6.96 4.90 6.04
C PHE A 182 -5.64 4.14 6.28
N SER A 183 -4.98 3.67 5.22
CA SER A 183 -3.66 3.02 5.28
C SER A 183 -2.59 3.95 5.89
N VAL A 184 -2.60 5.24 5.55
CA VAL A 184 -1.71 6.25 6.17
C VAL A 184 -1.99 6.39 7.66
N LEU A 185 -3.26 6.46 8.06
CA LEU A 185 -3.65 6.59 9.47
C LEU A 185 -3.26 5.36 10.29
N VAL A 186 -3.43 4.15 9.73
CA VAL A 186 -2.98 2.89 10.35
C VAL A 186 -1.47 2.89 10.50
N SER A 187 -0.72 3.26 9.45
CA SER A 187 0.75 3.35 9.50
C SER A 187 1.26 4.34 10.55
N LEU A 188 0.56 5.46 10.75
CA LEU A 188 0.86 6.43 11.79
C LEU A 188 0.38 5.99 13.18
N GLY A 189 -0.58 5.07 13.25
CA GLY A 189 -1.21 4.64 14.50
C GLY A 189 -2.09 5.72 15.13
N VAL A 190 -2.75 6.56 14.32
CA VAL A 190 -3.49 7.74 14.84
C VAL A 190 -4.95 7.75 14.38
N VAL A 191 -5.83 8.22 15.28
CA VAL A 191 -7.25 8.47 14.99
C VAL A 191 -7.49 9.99 14.95
N PRO A 192 -7.55 10.60 13.76
CA PRO A 192 -7.61 12.05 13.63
C PRO A 192 -9.02 12.60 13.92
N ILE A 193 -9.10 13.91 14.15
CA ILE A 193 -10.32 14.69 13.97
C ILE A 193 -10.38 15.11 12.49
N ILE A 194 -11.46 14.80 11.78
CA ILE A 194 -11.59 15.11 10.36
C ILE A 194 -12.28 16.48 10.18
N ARG A 195 -11.75 17.31 9.28
CA ARG A 195 -12.33 18.57 8.83
C ARG A 195 -12.23 18.69 7.31
N CYS A 196 -13.29 19.19 6.68
CA CYS A 196 -13.35 19.44 5.24
C CYS A 196 -14.33 20.58 4.94
N PRO A 197 -14.19 21.27 3.79
CA PRO A 197 -15.25 22.06 3.19
C PRO A 197 -16.46 21.20 2.82
N LYS A 198 -17.65 21.79 2.78
CA LYS A 198 -18.90 21.12 2.39
C LYS A 198 -19.16 21.21 0.88
N GLY A 199 -19.90 20.24 0.34
CA GLY A 199 -20.44 20.25 -1.01
C GLY A 199 -19.49 19.73 -2.10
N GLY A 200 -18.39 19.09 -1.74
CA GLY A 200 -17.36 18.61 -2.67
C GLY A 200 -16.91 17.18 -2.40
N ALA A 201 -15.95 16.69 -3.20
CA ALA A 201 -15.41 15.34 -3.04
C ALA A 201 -14.67 15.18 -1.71
N ALA A 202 -14.10 16.25 -1.15
CA ALA A 202 -13.52 16.24 0.18
C ALA A 202 -14.53 15.84 1.27
N GLU A 203 -15.79 16.27 1.17
CA GLU A 203 -16.86 15.86 2.11
C GLU A 203 -17.21 14.37 1.94
N MET A 204 -17.33 13.88 0.70
CA MET A 204 -17.58 12.47 0.42
C MET A 204 -16.49 11.57 1.01
N VAL A 205 -15.22 11.92 0.79
CA VAL A 205 -14.07 11.21 1.37
C VAL A 205 -14.09 11.31 2.90
N ALA A 206 -14.40 12.47 3.47
CA ALA A 206 -14.45 12.67 4.91
C ALA A 206 -15.51 11.79 5.59
N SER A 207 -16.73 11.77 5.05
CA SER A 207 -17.85 10.99 5.60
C SER A 207 -17.59 9.49 5.55
N GLU A 208 -17.10 8.98 4.42
CA GLU A 208 -16.82 7.55 4.28
C GLU A 208 -15.59 7.12 5.09
N LEU A 209 -14.56 7.97 5.19
CA LEU A 209 -13.42 7.74 6.08
C LEU A 209 -13.82 7.74 7.56
N GLU A 210 -14.70 8.65 7.98
CA GLU A 210 -15.22 8.67 9.35
C GLU A 210 -15.97 7.37 9.67
N LYS A 211 -16.85 6.93 8.77
CA LYS A 211 -17.59 5.68 8.91
C LYS A 211 -16.63 4.49 9.05
N ARG A 212 -15.64 4.38 8.16
CA ARG A 212 -14.65 3.30 8.18
C ARG A 212 -13.80 3.30 9.45
N LEU A 213 -13.40 4.47 9.95
CA LEU A 213 -12.70 4.59 11.23
C LEU A 213 -13.58 4.14 12.40
N ARG A 214 -14.84 4.59 12.43
CA ARG A 214 -15.80 4.22 13.47
C ARG A 214 -16.01 2.71 13.53
N ASP A 215 -16.24 2.07 12.39
CA ASP A 215 -16.46 0.63 12.29
C ASP A 215 -15.23 -0.16 12.81
N HIS A 216 -14.03 0.26 12.42
CA HIS A 216 -12.80 -0.36 12.91
C HIS A 216 -12.57 -0.17 14.41
N LEU A 217 -12.92 0.98 14.98
CA LEU A 217 -12.70 1.28 16.41
C LEU A 217 -13.62 0.47 17.34
N VAL A 218 -14.80 0.06 16.86
CA VAL A 218 -15.74 -0.78 17.62
C VAL A 218 -15.23 -2.24 17.72
N THR A 219 -14.36 -2.65 16.81
CA THR A 219 -13.81 -4.03 16.78
C THR A 219 -12.79 -4.22 17.91
N ARG A 220 -12.86 -5.38 18.62
CA ARG A 220 -11.84 -5.75 19.63
C ARG A 220 -10.49 -5.98 18.93
N ASN A 221 -9.39 -5.55 19.56
CA ASN A 221 -8.03 -5.57 18.96
C ASN A 221 -7.97 -4.81 17.63
N ASN A 222 -8.46 -3.58 17.62
CA ASN A 222 -8.42 -2.75 16.42
C ASN A 222 -6.98 -2.35 16.04
N LEU A 223 -6.80 -1.93 14.80
CA LEU A 223 -5.48 -1.57 14.24
C LEU A 223 -4.81 -0.38 14.95
N PHE A 224 -5.54 0.37 15.76
CA PHE A 224 -5.06 1.54 16.49
C PHE A 224 -4.69 1.23 17.96
N THR A 225 -4.95 0.01 18.46
CA THR A 225 -4.64 -0.33 19.86
C THR A 225 -3.14 -0.45 20.13
N GLU A 226 -2.33 -0.98 19.19
CA GLU A 226 -0.87 -1.09 19.39
C GLU A 226 -0.21 0.30 19.54
N ALA A 227 -0.69 1.29 18.79
CA ALA A 227 -0.20 2.66 18.86
C ALA A 227 -0.55 3.35 20.19
N SER A 228 -1.69 2.99 20.79
CA SER A 228 -2.10 3.49 22.11
C SER A 228 -1.26 2.95 23.27
N GLN A 229 -0.72 1.73 23.14
CA GLN A 229 0.12 1.10 24.17
C GLN A 229 1.57 1.60 24.14
N ALA A 230 2.04 2.15 23.02
CA ALA A 230 3.40 2.65 22.85
C ALA A 230 3.63 4.09 23.39
N GLY A 231 2.80 4.56 24.34
CA GLY A 231 2.96 5.89 24.94
C GLY A 231 2.49 7.06 24.07
N GLY A 232 1.53 6.82 23.17
CA GLY A 232 0.95 7.85 22.32
C GLY A 232 0.32 8.99 23.13
N SER A 233 0.67 10.24 22.76
CA SER A 233 0.01 11.45 23.25
C SER A 233 -1.51 11.35 23.13
N PHE A 234 -2.25 11.72 24.18
CA PHE A 234 -3.71 11.81 24.19
C PHE A 234 -4.29 12.83 23.18
N GLN A 235 -3.45 13.53 22.42
CA GLN A 235 -3.88 14.50 21.42
C GLN A 235 -4.17 13.82 20.08
N ARG A 236 -5.44 13.85 19.68
CA ARG A 236 -5.88 13.43 18.35
C ARG A 236 -5.40 14.47 17.31
N PRO A 237 -4.65 14.06 16.26
CA PRO A 237 -4.24 14.99 15.22
C PRO A 237 -5.42 15.47 14.39
N LEU A 238 -5.25 16.59 13.69
CA LEU A 238 -6.25 17.13 12.77
C LEU A 238 -5.95 16.66 11.34
N LEU A 239 -6.93 16.03 10.68
CA LEU A 239 -6.89 15.72 9.26
C LEU A 239 -7.78 16.71 8.52
N CYS A 240 -7.15 17.62 7.76
CA CYS A 240 -7.86 18.56 6.89
C CYS A 240 -7.88 18.01 5.46
N LEU A 241 -9.08 17.83 4.90
CA LEU A 241 -9.28 17.43 3.52
C LEU A 241 -9.76 18.62 2.69
N PHE A 242 -9.16 18.82 1.52
CA PHE A 242 -9.47 19.92 0.62
C PHE A 242 -9.66 19.39 -0.80
N ASP A 243 -10.67 19.91 -1.50
CA ASP A 243 -10.77 19.77 -2.95
C ASP A 243 -9.71 20.63 -3.63
N ARG A 244 -9.15 20.16 -4.76
CA ARG A 244 -8.17 20.95 -5.54
C ARG A 244 -8.74 22.31 -5.98
N ASN A 245 -10.06 22.42 -6.12
CA ASN A 245 -10.79 23.65 -6.41
C ASN A 245 -10.55 24.77 -5.39
N PHE A 246 -10.11 24.44 -4.17
CA PHE A 246 -9.74 25.42 -3.16
C PHE A 246 -8.66 26.39 -3.64
N GLU A 247 -7.70 25.92 -4.45
CA GLU A 247 -6.61 26.77 -4.96
C GLU A 247 -6.04 26.24 -6.29
N LEU A 248 -6.71 26.43 -7.41
CA LEU A 248 -6.20 25.92 -8.69
C LEU A 248 -4.91 26.59 -9.17
N ALA A 249 -4.67 27.85 -8.80
CA ALA A 249 -3.51 28.63 -9.25
C ALA A 249 -2.17 27.98 -8.93
N VAL A 250 -2.03 27.37 -7.74
CA VAL A 250 -0.79 26.70 -7.32
C VAL A 250 -0.45 25.48 -8.20
N ALA A 251 -1.43 24.86 -8.85
CA ALA A 251 -1.18 23.72 -9.74
C ALA A 251 -0.61 24.13 -11.11
N VAL A 252 -0.72 25.40 -11.49
CA VAL A 252 -0.24 25.93 -12.79
C VAL A 252 0.88 26.95 -12.65
N GLN A 253 1.14 27.42 -11.43
CA GLN A 253 2.21 28.39 -11.17
C GLN A 253 3.58 27.75 -11.35
N HIS A 254 4.46 28.45 -12.07
CA HIS A 254 5.87 28.06 -12.20
C HIS A 254 6.59 28.12 -10.86
N GLY A 255 7.15 26.98 -10.46
CA GLY A 255 7.99 26.86 -9.28
C GLY A 255 9.40 27.38 -9.53
N TRP A 256 9.97 28.06 -8.53
CA TRP A 256 11.33 28.64 -8.58
C TRP A 256 12.28 28.02 -7.55
N THR A 257 11.77 27.11 -6.72
CA THR A 257 12.57 26.27 -5.84
C THR A 257 13.01 25.01 -6.57
N TYR A 258 14.14 24.43 -6.13
CA TYR A 258 14.83 23.36 -6.86
C TYR A 258 13.93 22.16 -7.19
N GLN A 259 13.21 21.61 -6.21
CA GLN A 259 12.40 20.41 -6.41
C GLN A 259 11.19 20.63 -7.34
N PRO A 260 10.34 21.66 -7.14
CA PRO A 260 9.29 22.01 -8.10
C PRO A 260 9.83 22.27 -9.51
N LEU A 261 10.94 22.99 -9.65
CA LEU A 261 11.53 23.29 -10.95
C LEU A 261 12.02 22.01 -11.67
N VAL A 262 12.68 21.09 -10.94
CA VAL A 262 13.08 19.78 -11.47
C VAL A 262 11.87 18.94 -11.85
N HIS A 263 10.82 18.93 -11.02
CA HIS A 263 9.59 18.20 -11.31
C HIS A 263 8.93 18.70 -12.59
N GLU A 264 8.86 20.01 -12.77
CA GLU A 264 8.22 20.67 -13.90
C GLU A 264 9.04 20.52 -15.20
N MET A 265 10.35 20.80 -15.15
CA MET A 265 11.19 20.87 -16.34
C MET A 265 11.72 19.51 -16.80
N ILE A 266 11.98 18.58 -15.87
CA ILE A 266 12.66 17.30 -16.17
C ILE A 266 11.75 16.09 -15.90
N GLY A 267 10.71 16.25 -15.08
CA GLY A 267 9.82 15.15 -14.71
C GLY A 267 10.39 14.33 -13.56
N LEU A 268 10.08 14.76 -12.33
CA LEU A 268 10.39 14.00 -11.11
C LEU A 268 9.24 13.03 -10.82
N ASN A 269 9.52 11.73 -10.86
CA ASN A 269 8.55 10.68 -10.53
C ASN A 269 9.16 9.62 -9.62
N LEU A 270 8.51 9.31 -8.49
CA LEU A 270 8.97 8.33 -7.50
C LEU A 270 10.44 8.54 -7.06
N ASN A 271 10.82 9.78 -6.79
CA ASN A 271 12.19 10.19 -6.46
C ASN A 271 13.24 9.84 -7.53
N ARG A 272 12.81 9.75 -8.80
CA ARG A 272 13.67 9.52 -9.97
C ARG A 272 13.44 10.61 -11.01
N VAL A 273 14.51 10.96 -11.69
CA VAL A 273 14.52 11.90 -12.82
C VAL A 273 15.17 11.20 -13.99
N THR A 274 14.59 11.32 -15.17
CA THR A 274 15.18 10.82 -16.42
C THR A 274 15.70 12.01 -17.22
N VAL A 275 17.01 12.21 -17.20
CA VAL A 275 17.67 13.24 -18.01
C VAL A 275 17.74 12.75 -19.45
N LYS A 276 17.25 13.57 -20.39
CA LYS A 276 17.37 13.32 -21.84
C LYS A 276 18.71 13.82 -22.36
#